data_AF-A0A2V8WI92-F1
#
_entry.id   AF-A0A2V8WI92-F1
#
_cell.length_a   1.000
_cell.length_b   1.000
_cell.length_c   1.000
_cell.angle_alpha   90.00
_cell.angle_beta   90.00
_cell.angle_gamma   90.00
#
_symmetry.space_group_name_H-M   'P 1'
#
loop_
_entity.id
_entity.type
_entity.pdbx_description
1 polymer ?
#
loop_
_entity_poly.entity_id
_entity_poly.type
_entity_poly.pdbx_seq_one_letter_code
_entity_poly.pdbx_strand_id
1 'polypeptide(L)'
;MYKRLLIVGTTGLFFLLGLNYLLIYPLKETVTRERERQDKIYWKAFNAIQHFGVQPDKDSEQKAKAALEDAHARGLSKTRQDILQNYFQDLERCFQGDRDSCKKANSDMDEAIRAPR
;
A
#
# COMPACT_ATOMS: atom_id res chain seq x y z
N MET A 1 32.85 21.32 -42.69
CA MET A 1 32.28 21.87 -41.43
C MET A 1 31.06 21.08 -40.91
N TYR A 2 30.17 20.54 -41.75
CA TYR A 2 28.97 19.78 -41.33
C TYR A 2 29.23 18.54 -40.45
N LYS A 3 30.30 17.79 -40.72
CA LYS A 3 30.63 16.54 -40.01
C LYS A 3 30.91 16.73 -38.51
N ARG A 4 31.39 17.91 -38.09
CA ARG A 4 31.68 18.22 -36.67
C ARG A 4 30.43 18.64 -35.89
N LEU A 5 29.49 19.33 -36.54
CA LEU A 5 28.19 19.71 -35.96
C LEU A 5 27.30 18.49 -35.68
N LEU A 6 27.30 17.51 -36.60
CA LEU A 6 26.58 16.24 -36.41
C LEU A 6 27.10 15.45 -35.20
N ILE A 7 28.42 15.37 -35.04
CA ILE A 7 29.03 14.68 -33.90
C ILE A 7 28.61 15.34 -32.60
N VAL A 8 28.79 16.67 -32.46
CA VAL A 8 28.41 17.42 -31.25
C VAL A 8 26.92 17.27 -30.92
N GLY A 9 26.04 17.29 -31.93
CA GLY A 9 24.61 17.07 -31.74
C GLY A 9 24.28 15.66 -31.24
N THR A 10 24.94 14.63 -31.78
CA THR A 10 24.75 13.25 -31.33
C THR A 10 25.31 13.01 -29.92
N THR A 11 26.51 13.50 -29.60
CA THR A 11 27.09 13.32 -28.26
C THR A 11 26.29 14.05 -27.19
N GLY A 12 25.77 15.25 -27.48
CA GLY A 12 24.88 15.98 -26.58
C GLY A 12 23.56 15.24 -26.31
N LEU A 13 23.00 14.59 -27.34
CA LEU A 13 21.78 13.79 -27.19
C LEU A 13 22.03 12.54 -26.32
N PHE A 14 23.12 11.81 -26.56
CA PHE A 14 23.51 10.65 -25.73
C PHE A 14 23.80 11.04 -24.28
N PHE A 15 24.38 12.22 -24.05
CA PHE A 15 24.65 12.72 -22.70
C PHE A 15 23.35 13.05 -21.94
N LEU A 16 22.38 13.71 -22.60
CA LEU A 16 21.07 14.00 -22.01
C LEU A 16 20.25 12.73 -21.75
N LEU A 17 20.29 11.76 -22.67
CA LEU A 17 19.63 10.46 -22.50
C LEU A 17 20.28 9.64 -21.38
N GLY A 18 21.62 9.65 -21.29
CA GLY A 18 22.37 8.98 -20.22
C GLY A 18 22.08 9.57 -18.84
N LEU A 19 22.01 10.91 -18.72
CA LEU A 19 21.66 11.60 -17.48
C LEU A 19 20.21 11.33 -17.05
N ASN A 20 19.26 11.37 -17.98
CA ASN A 20 17.87 11.00 -17.69
C ASN A 20 17.75 9.54 -17.26
N TYR A 21 18.44 8.62 -17.94
CA TYR A 21 18.45 7.21 -17.57
C TYR A 21 19.04 7.00 -16.17
N LEU A 22 20.17 7.63 -15.87
CA LEU A 22 20.84 7.54 -14.57
C LEU A 22 20.03 8.16 -13.41
N LEU A 23 19.16 9.13 -13.67
CA LEU A 23 18.33 9.75 -12.63
C LEU A 23 16.96 9.05 -12.49
N ILE A 24 16.32 8.69 -13.59
CA ILE A 24 14.98 8.10 -13.60
C ILE A 24 15.03 6.64 -13.16
N TYR A 25 16.04 5.88 -13.58
CA TYR A 25 16.14 4.45 -13.26
C TYR A 25 16.21 4.17 -11.74
N PRO A 26 17.13 4.76 -10.97
CA PRO A 26 17.18 4.53 -9.52
C PRO A 26 15.94 5.09 -8.80
N LEU A 27 15.37 6.19 -9.28
CA LEU A 27 14.12 6.73 -8.73
C LEU A 27 12.94 5.77 -8.95
N LYS A 28 12.85 5.17 -10.13
CA LYS A 28 11.83 4.17 -10.45
C LYS A 28 12.00 2.94 -9.58
N GLU A 29 13.24 2.48 -9.40
CA GLU A 29 13.56 1.30 -8.58
C GLU A 29 13.27 1.52 -7.08
N THR A 30 13.59 2.70 -6.54
CA THR A 30 13.25 3.04 -5.15
C THR A 30 11.75 3.17 -4.94
N VAL A 31 11.03 3.80 -5.87
CA VAL A 31 9.56 3.90 -5.83
C VAL A 31 8.91 2.52 -5.89
N THR A 32 9.39 1.61 -6.75
CA THR A 32 8.84 0.24 -6.81
C THR A 32 9.10 -0.54 -5.52
N ARG A 33 10.30 -0.44 -4.95
CA ARG A 33 10.63 -1.15 -3.70
C ARG A 33 9.82 -0.64 -2.52
N GLU A 34 9.64 0.68 -2.40
CA GLU A 34 8.83 1.25 -1.32
C GLU A 34 7.35 0.89 -1.50
N ARG A 35 6.86 0.85 -2.74
CA ARG A 35 5.50 0.36 -3.04
C ARG A 35 5.30 -1.09 -2.61
N GLU A 36 6.23 -1.98 -2.98
CA GLU A 36 6.19 -3.39 -2.56
C GLU A 36 6.25 -3.56 -1.05
N ARG A 37 7.06 -2.74 -0.37
CA ARG A 37 7.12 -2.72 1.10
C ARG A 37 5.78 -2.30 1.71
N GLN A 38 5.19 -1.21 1.23
CA GLN A 38 3.89 -0.72 1.67
C GLN A 38 2.78 -1.75 1.42
N ASP A 39 2.80 -2.41 0.27
CA ASP A 39 1.85 -3.47 -0.10
C ASP A 39 2.00 -4.68 0.83
N LYS A 40 3.23 -5.12 1.12
CA LYS A 40 3.45 -6.25 2.02
C LYS A 40 2.95 -5.98 3.44
N ILE A 41 3.18 -4.76 3.95
CA ILE A 41 2.68 -4.33 5.26
C ILE A 41 1.15 -4.31 5.25
N TYR A 42 0.57 -3.71 4.21
CA TYR A 42 -0.87 -3.59 4.04
C TYR A 42 -1.56 -4.95 4.02
N TRP A 43 -1.14 -5.85 3.13
CA TRP A 43 -1.74 -7.17 2.97
C TRP A 43 -1.57 -8.05 4.21
N LYS A 44 -0.46 -7.90 4.94
CA LYS A 44 -0.27 -8.60 6.22
C LYS A 44 -1.33 -8.18 7.24
N ALA A 45 -1.60 -6.88 7.37
CA ALA A 45 -2.62 -6.36 8.28
C ALA A 45 -4.04 -6.72 7.81
N PHE A 46 -4.32 -6.56 6.52
CA PHE A 46 -5.60 -6.95 5.92
C PHE A 46 -5.94 -8.42 6.19
N ASN A 47 -5.00 -9.34 5.96
CA ASN A 47 -5.23 -10.77 6.18
C ASN A 47 -5.53 -11.10 7.64
N ALA A 48 -4.89 -10.41 8.59
CA ALA A 48 -5.18 -10.59 10.01
C ALA A 48 -6.59 -10.12 10.38
N ILE A 49 -7.02 -8.97 9.85
CA ILE A 49 -8.38 -8.44 10.05
C ILE A 49 -9.42 -9.34 9.39
N GLN A 50 -9.15 -9.82 8.17
CA GLN A 50 -10.02 -10.78 7.47
C GLN A 50 -10.16 -12.09 8.26
N HIS A 51 -9.07 -12.58 8.85
CA HIS A 51 -9.11 -13.77 9.68
C HIS A 51 -10.01 -13.59 10.91
N PHE A 52 -9.95 -12.42 11.56
CA PHE A 52 -10.92 -12.05 12.61
C PHE A 52 -12.36 -12.00 12.09
N GLY A 53 -12.58 -11.43 10.90
CA GLY A 53 -13.91 -11.41 10.26
C GLY A 53 -14.51 -12.80 10.00
N VAL A 54 -13.67 -13.81 9.75
CA VAL A 54 -14.10 -15.20 9.55
C VAL A 54 -14.25 -15.95 10.87
N GLN A 55 -13.35 -15.71 11.82
CA GLN A 55 -13.29 -16.39 13.11
C GLN A 55 -13.18 -15.35 14.22
N PRO A 56 -14.29 -14.82 14.75
CA PRO A 56 -14.30 -13.72 15.72
C PRO A 56 -14.05 -14.20 17.14
N ASP A 57 -12.84 -14.68 17.42
CA ASP A 57 -12.39 -15.04 18.75
C ASP A 57 -11.38 -13.99 19.29
N LYS A 58 -11.08 -14.07 20.60
CA LYS A 58 -10.21 -13.08 21.25
C LYS A 58 -8.78 -13.10 20.73
N ASP A 59 -8.27 -14.26 20.29
CA ASP A 59 -6.90 -14.38 19.78
C ASP A 59 -6.81 -13.77 18.38
N SER A 60 -7.79 -14.02 17.51
CA SER A 60 -7.85 -13.40 16.18
C SER A 60 -8.08 -11.88 16.25
N GLU A 61 -8.88 -11.40 17.21
CA GLU A 61 -9.06 -9.97 17.48
C GLU A 61 -7.74 -9.30 17.91
N GLN A 62 -7.02 -9.91 18.86
CA GLN A 62 -5.72 -9.41 19.31
C GLN A 62 -4.68 -9.43 18.18
N LYS A 63 -4.68 -10.46 17.34
CA LYS A 63 -3.81 -10.54 16.15
C LYS A 63 -4.12 -9.44 15.14
N ALA A 64 -5.40 -9.15 14.89
CA ALA A 64 -5.81 -8.06 14.01
C ALA A 64 -5.37 -6.70 14.54
N LYS A 65 -5.59 -6.43 15.84
CA LYS A 65 -5.12 -5.21 16.52
C LYS A 65 -3.60 -5.06 16.44
N ALA A 66 -2.85 -6.10 16.77
CA ALA A 66 -1.40 -6.09 16.71
C ALA A 66 -0.89 -5.89 15.26
N ALA A 67 -1.58 -6.43 14.26
CA ALA A 67 -1.20 -6.24 12.86
C ALA A 67 -1.46 -4.81 12.38
N LEU A 68 -2.52 -4.15 12.85
CA LEU A 68 -2.77 -2.72 12.61
C LEU A 68 -1.69 -1.84 13.25
N GLU A 69 -1.33 -2.11 14.51
CA GLU A 69 -0.27 -1.39 15.20
C GLU A 69 1.11 -1.58 14.53
N ASP A 70 1.45 -2.82 14.13
CA ASP A 70 2.67 -3.13 13.38
C ASP A 70 2.67 -2.40 12.02
N ALA A 71 1.53 -2.32 11.33
CA ALA A 71 1.42 -1.58 10.08
C ALA A 71 1.63 -0.08 10.27
N HIS A 72 1.05 0.50 11.33
CA HIS A 72 1.27 1.89 11.69
C HIS A 72 2.74 2.16 12.02
N ALA A 73 3.35 1.34 12.88
CA ALA A 73 4.74 1.47 13.28
C ALA A 73 5.73 1.34 12.11
N ARG A 74 5.38 0.56 11.08
CA ARG A 74 6.19 0.39 9.87
C ARG A 74 6.01 1.49 8.82
N GLY A 75 5.17 2.49 9.11
CA GLY A 75 4.98 3.66 8.27
C GLY A 75 4.04 3.43 7.08
N LEU A 76 3.02 2.58 7.25
CA LEU A 76 1.95 2.44 6.25
C LEU A 76 1.34 3.82 5.95
N SER A 77 1.03 4.15 4.70
CA SER A 77 0.40 5.44 4.38
C SER A 77 -0.92 5.66 5.15
N LYS A 78 -1.19 6.91 5.56
CA LYS A 78 -2.38 7.26 6.36
C LYS A 78 -3.68 6.77 5.72
N THR A 79 -3.88 6.98 4.42
CA THR A 79 -5.07 6.49 3.71
C THR A 79 -5.27 4.99 3.85
N ARG A 80 -4.20 4.21 3.72
CA ARG A 80 -4.28 2.75 3.86
C ARG A 80 -4.51 2.32 5.32
N GLN A 81 -3.96 3.06 6.28
CA GLN A 81 -4.25 2.83 7.70
C GLN A 81 -5.73 3.09 8.00
N ASP A 82 -6.27 4.22 7.55
CA ASP A 82 -7.67 4.61 7.76
C ASP A 82 -8.63 3.55 7.20
N ILE A 83 -8.36 3.04 5.99
CA ILE A 83 -9.16 1.96 5.36
C ILE A 83 -9.16 0.69 6.22
N LEU A 84 -7.98 0.22 6.65
CA LEU A 84 -7.89 -0.99 7.48
C LEU A 84 -8.51 -0.79 8.86
N GLN A 85 -8.37 0.40 9.44
CA GLN A 85 -8.92 0.73 10.75
C GLN A 85 -10.45 0.80 10.71
N ASN A 86 -11.05 1.42 9.69
CA ASN A 86 -12.49 1.46 9.51
C ASN A 86 -13.06 0.05 9.35
N TYR A 87 -12.43 -0.76 8.47
CA TYR A 87 -12.84 -2.14 8.28
C TYR A 87 -12.82 -2.95 9.59
N PHE A 88 -11.75 -2.83 10.38
CA PHE A 88 -11.65 -3.52 11.66
C PHE A 88 -12.70 -3.02 12.68
N GLN A 89 -12.92 -1.71 12.79
CA GLN A 89 -13.91 -1.14 13.71
C GLN A 89 -15.34 -1.55 13.37
N ASP A 90 -15.69 -1.60 12.08
CA ASP A 90 -17.02 -1.99 11.65
C ASP A 90 -17.25 -3.50 11.80
N LEU A 91 -16.19 -4.33 11.70
CA LEU A 91 -16.23 -5.73 12.13
C LEU A 91 -16.46 -5.86 13.64
N GLU A 92 -15.72 -5.13 14.48
CA GLU A 92 -15.92 -5.15 15.94
C GLU A 92 -17.37 -4.77 16.31
N ARG A 93 -17.90 -3.70 15.72
CA ARG A 93 -19.29 -3.26 15.94
C ARG A 93 -20.30 -4.28 15.43
N CYS A 94 -20.05 -4.90 14.28
CA CYS A 94 -20.89 -5.97 13.75
C CYS A 94 -20.99 -7.14 14.74
N PHE A 95 -19.86 -7.59 15.30
CA PHE A 95 -19.84 -8.67 16.29
C PHE A 95 -20.43 -8.27 17.64
N GLN A 96 -20.49 -6.97 17.96
CA GLN A 96 -21.23 -6.44 19.11
C GLN A 96 -22.75 -6.33 18.86
N GLY A 97 -23.23 -6.67 17.66
CA GLY A 97 -24.65 -6.74 17.33
C GLY A 97 -25.18 -5.56 16.50
N ASP A 98 -24.31 -4.64 16.05
CA ASP A 98 -24.72 -3.56 15.16
C ASP A 98 -24.88 -4.05 13.71
N ARG A 99 -26.14 -4.17 13.30
CA ARG A 99 -26.54 -4.70 11.99
C ARG A 99 -26.15 -3.79 10.82
N ASP A 100 -26.05 -2.48 11.05
CA ASP A 100 -25.63 -1.52 10.03
C ASP A 100 -24.11 -1.56 9.85
N SER A 101 -23.37 -1.74 10.95
CA SER A 101 -21.93 -1.97 10.90
C SER A 101 -21.57 -3.28 10.17
N CYS A 102 -22.38 -4.33 10.24
CA CYS A 102 -22.17 -5.54 9.43
C CYS A 102 -22.26 -5.28 7.91
N LYS A 103 -23.16 -4.40 7.47
CA LYS A 103 -23.25 -4.01 6.05
C LYS A 103 -22.05 -3.17 5.65
N LYS A 104 -21.64 -2.25 6.51
CA LYS A 104 -20.46 -1.41 6.29
C LYS A 104 -19.19 -2.23 6.24
N ALA A 105 -18.99 -3.19 7.14
CA ALA A 105 -17.84 -4.08 7.13
C ALA A 105 -17.64 -4.80 5.79
N ASN A 106 -18.73 -5.20 5.10
CA ASN A 106 -18.64 -5.76 3.75
C ASN A 106 -18.20 -4.72 2.70
N SER A 107 -18.73 -3.49 2.78
CA SER A 107 -18.31 -2.38 1.89
C SER A 107 -16.85 -2.00 2.12
N ASP A 108 -16.44 -1.93 3.39
CA ASP A 108 -15.09 -1.59 3.81
C ASP A 108 -14.10 -2.70 3.44
N MET A 109 -14.51 -3.98 3.46
CA MET A 109 -13.72 -5.07 2.92
C MET A 109 -13.46 -4.87 1.41
N ASP A 110 -14.49 -4.53 0.64
CA ASP A 110 -14.35 -4.28 -0.80
C ASP A 110 -13.50 -3.03 -1.09
N GLU A 111 -13.58 -2.01 -0.24
CA GLU A 111 -12.69 -0.84 -0.30
C GLU A 111 -11.25 -1.21 0.05
N ALA A 112 -11.06 -2.02 1.08
CA ALA A 112 -9.75 -2.51 1.50
C ALA A 112 -9.08 -3.40 0.44
N ILE A 113 -9.84 -4.20 -0.30
CA ILE A 113 -9.31 -4.98 -1.43
C ILE A 113 -8.90 -4.06 -2.59
N ARG A 114 -9.62 -2.96 -2.80
CA ARG A 114 -9.41 -1.99 -3.89
C ARG A 114 -8.42 -0.87 -3.56
N ALA A 115 -7.86 -0.85 -2.35
CA ALA A 115 -6.99 0.23 -1.90
C ALA A 115 -5.88 0.55 -2.92
N PRO A 116 -5.56 1.83 -3.14
CA PRO A 116 -4.64 2.24 -4.18
C PRO A 116 -3.25 1.62 -3.93
N ARG A 117 -2.77 0.83 -4.90
CA ARG A 117 -1.41 0.27 -4.94
C ARG A 117 -0.38 1.37 -4.95
#